data_AF-A0A842QM94-F1
#
_entry.id   AF-A0A842QM94-F1
#
_cell.length_a   1.000
_cell.length_b   1.000
_cell.length_c   1.000
_cell.angle_alpha   90.00
_cell.angle_beta   90.00
_cell.angle_gamma   90.00
#
_symmetry.space_group_name_H-M   'P 1'
#
loop_
_entity.id
_entity.type
_entity.pdbx_description
1 polymer ?
#
loop_
_entity_poly.entity_id
_entity_poly.type
_entity_poly.pdbx_seq_one_letter_code
_entity_poly.pdbx_strand_id
1 'polypeptide(L)' 'MKKKWIKLKSFLLESKRVLKITRKPDKTEFKTIVKASALGMAIIGALGFLIHIIRQLLFPMGA' A
#
# COMPACT_ATOMS: atom_id res chain seq x y z
N MET A 1 5.99 -18.45 -32.15
CA MET A 1 5.41 -18.19 -30.81
C MET A 1 6.28 -18.56 -29.58
N LYS A 2 7.43 -19.26 -29.72
CA LYS A 2 8.25 -19.71 -28.57
C LYS A 2 9.17 -18.63 -27.95
N LYS A 3 9.54 -17.58 -28.70
CA LYS A 3 10.49 -16.52 -28.25
C LYS A 3 10.01 -15.71 -27.04
N LYS A 4 8.72 -15.41 -26.94
CA LYS A 4 8.17 -14.56 -25.85
C LYS A 4 8.25 -15.25 -24.48
N TRP A 5 8.00 -16.55 -24.44
CA TRP A 5 8.04 -17.36 -23.21
C TRP A 5 9.46 -17.47 -22.64
N ILE A 6 10.46 -17.58 -23.53
CA ILE A 6 11.88 -17.61 -23.13
C ILE A 6 12.30 -16.26 -22.55
N LYS A 7 11.92 -15.15 -23.21
CA LYS A 7 12.17 -13.78 -22.68
C LYS A 7 11.48 -13.55 -21.33
N LEU A 8 10.23 -13.98 -21.16
CA LEU A 8 9.52 -13.82 -19.88
C LEU A 8 10.16 -14.64 -18.75
N LYS A 9 10.57 -15.89 -19.04
CA LYS A 9 11.32 -16.72 -18.09
C LYS A 9 12.65 -16.09 -17.69
N SER A 10 13.41 -15.55 -18.64
CA SER A 10 14.67 -14.87 -18.32
C SER A 10 14.44 -13.61 -17.49
N PHE A 11 13.42 -12.80 -17.82
CA PHE A 11 13.05 -11.62 -17.02
C PHE A 11 12.68 -11.98 -15.58
N LEU A 12 11.82 -13.00 -15.38
CA LEU A 12 11.45 -13.46 -14.05
C LEU A 12 12.66 -13.98 -13.25
N LEU A 13 13.62 -14.62 -13.92
CA LEU A 13 14.83 -15.13 -13.29
C LEU A 13 15.75 -13.99 -12.81
N GLU A 14 15.94 -12.97 -13.64
CA GLU A 14 16.72 -11.78 -13.28
C GLU A 14 16.02 -10.98 -12.16
N SER A 15 14.70 -10.76 -12.25
CA SER A 15 13.94 -10.10 -11.18
C SER A 15 14.02 -10.86 -9.85
N LYS A 16 14.03 -12.20 -9.88
CA LYS A 16 14.21 -13.02 -8.68
C LYS A 16 15.59 -12.83 -8.04
N ARG A 17 16.64 -12.63 -8.83
CA ARG A 17 17.98 -12.32 -8.30
C ARG A 17 17.98 -10.98 -7.58
N VAL A 18 17.37 -9.96 -8.16
CA VAL A 18 17.26 -8.63 -7.54
C VAL A 18 16.51 -8.70 -6.21
N LEU A 19 15.37 -9.39 -6.17
CA LEU A 19 14.60 -9.61 -4.93
C LEU A 19 15.36 -10.41 -3.86
N LYS A 20 16.34 -11.23 -4.26
CA LYS A 20 17.20 -11.96 -3.32
C LYS A 20 18.32 -11.08 -2.75
N ILE A 21 18.74 -10.06 -3.48
CA ILE A 21 19.76 -9.08 -3.06
C ILE A 21 19.16 -8.02 -2.12
N THR A 22 17.87 -7.71 -2.25
CA THR A 22 17.20 -6.76 -1.35
C THR A 22 17.15 -7.29 0.08
N ARG A 23 17.55 -6.46 1.05
CA ARG A 23 17.48 -6.79 2.49
C ARG A 23 16.02 -6.96 2.91
N LYS A 24 15.66 -8.16 3.35
CA LYS A 24 14.34 -8.41 3.94
C LYS A 24 14.22 -7.57 5.22
N PRO A 25 13.13 -6.80 5.42
CA PRO A 25 12.99 -5.94 6.59
C PRO A 25 12.99 -6.77 7.87
N ASP A 26 13.64 -6.25 8.91
CA ASP A 26 13.57 -6.87 10.22
C ASP A 26 12.17 -6.69 10.84
N LYS A 27 11.76 -7.60 11.73
CA LYS A 27 10.46 -7.52 12.40
C LYS A 27 10.29 -6.23 13.20
N THR A 28 11.38 -5.65 13.71
CA THR A 28 11.37 -4.37 14.44
C THR A 28 11.15 -3.20 13.49
N GLU A 29 11.97 -3.07 12.44
CA GLU A 29 11.84 -2.05 11.39
C GLU A 29 10.43 -2.06 10.78
N PHE A 30 9.91 -3.25 10.44
CA PHE A 30 8.57 -3.41 9.89
C PHE A 30 7.48 -2.89 10.84
N LYS A 31 7.54 -3.26 12.13
CA LYS A 31 6.56 -2.81 13.13
C LYS A 31 6.61 -1.30 13.31
N THR A 32 7.78 -0.68 13.28
CA THR A 32 7.92 0.78 13.41
C THR A 32 7.28 1.50 12.23
N ILE A 33 7.57 1.05 11.00
CA ILE A 33 6.98 1.62 9.79
C ILE A 33 5.46 1.44 9.79
N VAL A 34 4.97 0.22 10.07
CA VAL A 34 3.53 -0.07 10.11
C VAL A 34 2.82 0.79 11.15
N LYS A 35 3.38 0.96 12.35
CA LYS A 35 2.78 1.81 13.39
C LYS A 35 2.72 3.27 12.95
N ALA A 36 3.80 3.81 12.35
CA ALA A 36 3.83 5.18 11.87
C ALA A 36 2.84 5.40 10.72
N SER A 37 2.79 4.50 9.73
CA SER A 37 1.84 4.57 8.62
C SER A 37 0.39 4.41 9.09
N ALA A 38 0.13 3.46 10.00
CA ALA A 38 -1.20 3.26 10.57
C ALA A 38 -1.69 4.50 11.33
N LEU A 39 -0.81 5.18 12.07
CA LEU A 39 -1.14 6.43 12.74
C LEU A 39 -1.50 7.53 11.74
N GLY A 40 -0.71 7.69 10.66
CA GLY A 40 -1.02 8.66 9.60
C GLY A 40 -2.35 8.37 8.90
N MET A 41 -2.61 7.11 8.54
CA MET A 41 -3.88 6.69 7.94
C MET A 41 -5.06 6.90 8.88
N ALA A 42 -4.91 6.64 10.18
CA ALA A 42 -5.95 6.87 11.17
C ALA A 42 -6.31 8.35 11.30
N ILE A 43 -5.31 9.24 11.32
CA ILE A 43 -5.53 10.69 11.39
C ILE A 43 -6.27 11.20 10.15
N ILE A 44 -5.77 10.85 8.95
CA ILE A 44 -6.38 11.28 7.69
C ILE A 44 -7.80 10.69 7.54
N GLY A 45 -7.98 9.41 7.89
CA GLY A 45 -9.26 8.74 7.88
C GLY A 45 -10.26 9.37 8.85
N ALA A 46 -9.82 9.71 10.06
CA ALA A 46 -10.65 10.40 11.05
C ALA A 46 -11.06 11.80 10.58
N LEU A 47 -10.14 12.57 9.99
CA LEU A 47 -10.45 13.89 9.42
C LEU A 47 -11.46 13.80 8.28
N GLY A 48 -11.26 12.87 7.34
CA GLY A 48 -12.20 12.61 6.25
C GLY A 48 -13.58 12.16 6.75
N PHE A 49 -13.59 11.31 7.77
CA PHE A 49 -14.82 10.85 8.43
C PHE A 49 -15.55 11.99 9.14
N LEU A 50 -14.83 12.87 9.84
CA LEU A 50 -15.41 14.04 10.51
C LEU A 50 -16.09 14.97 9.50
N ILE A 51 -15.41 15.25 8.38
CA ILE A 51 -15.96 16.05 7.29
C ILE A 51 -17.20 15.38 6.70
N HIS A 52 -17.17 14.06 6.50
CA HIS A 52 -18.31 13.31 5.98
C HIS A 52 -19.53 13.39 6.90
N ILE A 53 -19.34 13.20 8.22
CA ILE A 53 -20.41 13.33 9.22
C ILE A 53 -20.99 14.74 9.20
N ILE A 54 -20.14 15.77 9.22
CA ILE A 54 -20.59 17.16 9.20
C ILE A 54 -21.39 17.46 7.93
N ARG A 55 -20.94 16.96 6.78
CA ARG A 55 -21.68 17.09 5.51
C ARG A 55 -23.02 16.38 5.55
N GLN A 56 -23.08 15.16 6.09
CA GLN A 56 -24.32 14.40 6.20
C GLN A 56 -25.34 15.08 7.14
N LEU A 57 -24.87 15.71 8.22
CA LEU A 57 -25.72 16.42 9.17
C LEU A 57 -26.18 17.79 8.65
N LEU A 58 -25.33 18.51 7.91
CA LEU A 58 -25.66 19.82 7.32
C LEU A 58 -26.46 19.74 6.01
N PHE A 59 -26.25 18.69 5.21
CA PHE A 59 -27.02 18.40 3.98
C PHE A 59 -27.79 17.07 4.10
N PRO A 60 -28.79 16.96 5.00
CA PRO A 60 -29.71 15.83 5.02
C PRO A 60 -30.69 15.85 3.83
N MET A 61 -30.75 16.95 3.08
CA MET A 61 -31.66 17.17 1.96
C MET A 61 -30.96 16.87 0.62
N GLY A 62 -30.77 15.58 0.34
CA GLY A 62 -30.24 15.06 -0.93
C GLY A 62 -30.83 13.70 -1.28
N ALA A 63 -32.08 13.46 -0.86
CA ALA A 63 -32.98 12.46 -1.43
C ALA A 63 -33.88 13.15 -2.48
#